data_AF-A0A9P6P3B2-F1
#
_entry.id   AF-A0A9P6P3B2-F1
#
_cell.length_a   1.000
_cell.length_b   1.000
_cell.length_c   1.000
_cell.angle_alpha   90.00
_cell.angle_beta   90.00
_cell.angle_gamma   90.00
#
_symmetry.space_group_name_H-M   'P 1'
#
loop_
_entity.id
_entity.type
_entity.pdbx_description
1 polymer ?
#
loop_
_entity_poly.entity_id
_entity_poly.type
_entity_poly.pdbx_seq_one_letter_code
_entity_poly.pdbx_strand_id
1 'polypeptide(L)'
;MFGTFELERSESEPVAFGLTHPINTFNPIEVQFHHLKHVLSTFYATPKFSSKIKVLLYGPGWHDGTPRTGLLEEIPTIATDVPPKKYDPSVPHIFNIYVLVHFVLVIIVTSLLMEYQPGELKFPMVCAVSGYILWSLTAFGWVFDQKPHAIGYEILRSITVCVMLQLTKQEVPMLPSLRIGLQVLHAISGLLLYTKQHEFSVSKITNEKMD
;
A
#
# COMPACT_ATOMS: atom_id res chain seq x y z
N MET A 1 17.31 36.81 -4.09
CA MET A 1 16.24 35.99 -3.50
C MET A 1 15.17 36.94 -2.98
N PHE A 2 13.88 36.70 -3.24
CA PHE A 2 12.80 37.71 -3.21
C PHE A 2 12.41 38.30 -1.83
N GLY A 3 13.16 38.04 -0.76
CA GLY A 3 12.91 38.64 0.56
C GLY A 3 11.61 38.22 1.25
N THR A 4 10.85 37.27 0.67
CA THR A 4 9.58 36.75 1.18
C THR A 4 9.75 35.52 2.07
N PHE A 5 10.96 35.24 2.54
CA PHE A 5 11.21 34.11 3.43
C PHE A 5 10.79 34.51 4.84
N GLU A 6 9.66 33.98 5.29
CA GLU A 6 9.24 34.02 6.69
C GLU A 6 9.69 32.70 7.33
N LEU A 7 10.36 32.79 8.48
CA LEU A 7 10.80 31.61 9.23
C LEU A 7 9.58 31.00 9.94
N GLU A 8 9.45 29.67 9.91
CA GLU A 8 8.32 28.97 10.53
C GLU A 8 8.20 29.34 12.01
N ARG A 9 7.04 29.88 12.40
CA ARG A 9 6.73 30.30 13.78
C ARG A 9 6.29 29.10 14.61
N SER A 10 7.19 28.14 14.78
CA SER A 10 6.93 26.86 15.45
C SER A 10 6.39 26.98 16.89
N GLU A 11 6.65 28.09 17.59
CA GLU A 11 6.14 28.32 18.96
C GLU A 11 4.70 28.84 19.01
N SER A 12 4.24 29.61 18.01
CA SER A 12 2.89 30.20 17.99
C SER A 12 1.91 29.46 17.08
N GLU A 13 2.42 28.74 16.07
CA GLU A 13 1.64 28.03 15.05
C GLU A 13 2.34 26.71 14.69
N PRO A 14 2.22 25.65 15.52
CA PRO A 14 2.79 24.35 15.18
C PRO A 14 2.12 23.77 13.92
N VAL A 15 2.96 23.39 12.95
CA VAL A 15 2.52 22.86 11.66
C VAL A 15 2.23 21.36 11.79
N ALA A 16 1.00 20.97 11.48
CA ALA A 16 0.63 19.58 11.32
C ALA A 16 0.82 19.15 9.85
N PHE A 17 1.73 18.21 9.62
CA PHE A 17 1.95 17.64 8.29
C PHE A 17 1.09 16.40 8.07
N GLY A 18 0.48 16.29 6.89
CA GLY A 18 -0.28 15.12 6.49
C GLY A 18 -1.48 15.45 5.63
N LEU A 19 -2.36 14.46 5.49
CA LEU A 19 -3.67 14.62 4.85
C LEU A 19 -4.68 15.12 5.87
N THR A 20 -5.63 15.94 5.44
CA THR A 20 -6.79 16.35 6.26
C THR A 20 -7.66 15.15 6.66
N HIS A 21 -7.68 14.12 5.81
CA HIS A 21 -8.28 12.82 6.08
C HIS A 21 -7.15 11.77 6.13
N PRO A 22 -6.73 11.32 7.33
CA PRO A 22 -5.59 10.43 7.47
C PRO A 22 -5.88 9.06 6.84
N ILE A 23 -4.89 8.52 6.12
CA ILE A 23 -4.92 7.16 5.57
C ILE A 23 -4.13 6.26 6.51
N ASN A 24 -4.82 5.32 7.14
CA ASN A 24 -4.27 4.47 8.20
C ASN A 24 -4.01 3.04 7.68
N THR A 25 -3.22 2.91 6.62
CA THR A 25 -2.84 1.63 6.02
C THR A 25 -1.56 1.75 5.20
N PHE A 26 -0.75 0.70 5.19
CA PHE A 26 0.39 0.54 4.29
C PHE A 26 0.02 -0.10 2.94
N ASN A 27 -1.26 -0.43 2.70
CA ASN A 27 -1.71 -0.99 1.43
C ASN A 27 -1.62 0.05 0.30
N PRO A 28 -0.74 -0.13 -0.71
CA PRO A 28 -0.55 0.84 -1.78
C PRO A 28 -1.80 1.04 -2.65
N ILE A 29 -2.63 0.00 -2.82
CA ILE A 29 -3.87 0.10 -3.60
C ILE A 29 -4.87 0.98 -2.85
N GLU A 30 -5.01 0.79 -1.55
CA GLU A 30 -5.92 1.59 -0.76
C GLU A 30 -5.47 3.05 -0.70
N VAL A 31 -4.17 3.29 -0.48
CA VAL A 31 -3.56 4.63 -0.53
C VAL A 31 -3.80 5.30 -1.88
N GLN A 32 -3.55 4.59 -2.99
CA GLN A 32 -3.69 5.14 -4.34
C GLN A 32 -5.15 5.49 -4.69
N PHE A 33 -6.10 4.66 -4.28
CA PHE A 33 -7.52 4.82 -4.62
C PHE A 33 -8.34 5.55 -3.56
N HIS A 34 -7.77 5.90 -2.40
CA HIS A 34 -8.48 6.54 -1.30
C HIS A 34 -9.25 7.79 -1.76
N HIS A 35 -8.55 8.73 -2.38
CA HIS A 35 -9.17 9.97 -2.88
C HIS A 35 -10.14 9.70 -4.04
N LEU A 36 -9.85 8.73 -4.91
CA LEU A 36 -10.75 8.40 -6.01
C LEU A 36 -12.10 7.87 -5.49
N LYS A 37 -12.09 7.03 -4.44
CA LYS A 37 -13.33 6.55 -3.79
C LYS A 37 -14.17 7.72 -3.27
N HIS A 38 -13.53 8.72 -2.67
CA HIS A 38 -14.22 9.94 -2.20
C HIS A 38 -14.87 10.69 -3.37
N VAL A 39 -14.12 10.96 -4.44
CA VAL A 39 -14.64 11.65 -5.65
C VAL A 39 -15.81 10.88 -6.27
N LEU A 40 -15.68 9.56 -6.42
CA LEU A 40 -16.75 8.72 -6.99
C LEU A 40 -17.98 8.70 -6.09
N SER A 41 -17.81 8.61 -4.76
CA SER A 41 -18.93 8.68 -3.82
C SER A 41 -19.68 10.01 -3.95
N THR A 42 -18.96 11.13 -3.98
CA THR A 42 -19.54 12.47 -4.20
C THR A 42 -20.23 12.57 -5.55
N PHE A 43 -19.66 11.99 -6.60
CA PHE A 43 -20.24 11.95 -7.94
C PHE A 43 -21.57 11.20 -7.97
N TYR A 44 -21.68 10.06 -7.28
CA TYR A 44 -22.92 9.28 -7.21
C TYR A 44 -23.97 9.93 -6.31
N ALA A 45 -23.56 10.58 -5.22
CA ALA A 45 -24.46 11.29 -4.31
C ALA A 45 -25.03 12.60 -4.90
N THR A 46 -24.32 13.22 -5.85
CA THR A 46 -24.74 14.48 -6.47
C THR A 46 -25.92 14.27 -7.43
N PRO A 47 -27.07 14.94 -7.26
CA PRO A 47 -28.27 14.67 -8.08
C PRO A 47 -28.19 15.23 -9.50
N LYS A 48 -27.64 16.44 -9.68
CA LYS A 48 -27.63 17.15 -10.98
C LYS A 48 -26.48 16.70 -11.87
N PHE A 49 -26.77 16.40 -13.14
CA PHE A 49 -25.75 15.96 -14.10
C PHE A 49 -24.65 17.00 -14.35
N SER A 50 -24.99 18.30 -14.44
CA SER A 50 -23.99 19.36 -14.59
C SER A 50 -23.06 19.45 -13.36
N SER A 51 -23.62 19.25 -12.16
CA SER A 51 -22.88 19.20 -10.91
C SER A 51 -21.98 17.97 -10.82
N LYS A 52 -22.41 16.82 -11.34
CA LYS A 52 -21.56 15.62 -11.45
C LYS A 52 -20.29 15.85 -12.25
N ILE A 53 -20.37 16.56 -13.38
CA ILE A 53 -19.17 16.93 -14.15
C ILE A 53 -18.27 17.87 -13.34
N LYS A 54 -18.86 18.80 -12.57
CA LYS A 54 -18.09 19.68 -11.67
C LYS A 54 -17.35 18.91 -10.59
N VAL A 55 -17.94 17.86 -10.00
CA VAL A 55 -17.24 16.98 -9.03
C VAL A 55 -15.93 16.43 -9.60
N LEU A 56 -15.89 16.09 -10.90
CA LEU A 56 -14.69 15.52 -11.54
C LEU A 56 -13.65 16.57 -11.93
N LEU A 57 -14.07 17.82 -12.17
CA LEU A 57 -13.21 18.88 -12.71
C LEU A 57 -12.79 19.93 -11.68
N TYR A 58 -13.55 20.09 -10.60
CA TYR A 58 -13.34 21.09 -9.56
C TYR A 58 -12.55 20.51 -8.38
N GLY A 59 -12.14 21.37 -7.45
CA GLY A 59 -11.34 20.95 -6.30
C GLY A 59 -12.16 20.13 -5.29
N PRO A 60 -11.48 19.41 -4.38
CA PRO A 60 -12.14 18.55 -3.39
C PRO A 60 -13.05 19.30 -2.40
N GLY A 61 -12.83 20.61 -2.19
CA GLY A 61 -13.71 21.45 -1.37
C GLY A 61 -14.97 21.93 -2.08
N TRP A 62 -15.22 21.53 -3.33
CA TRP A 62 -16.40 21.97 -4.07
C TRP A 62 -17.63 21.11 -3.77
N HIS A 63 -18.75 21.77 -3.49
CA HIS A 63 -20.09 21.20 -3.56
C HIS A 63 -21.12 22.19 -4.15
N ASP A 64 -22.34 21.72 -4.43
CA ASP A 64 -23.41 22.56 -4.95
C ASP A 64 -23.64 23.77 -4.03
N GLY A 65 -23.55 24.98 -4.59
CA GLY A 65 -23.68 26.24 -3.85
C GLY A 65 -22.35 26.94 -3.52
N THR A 66 -21.20 26.28 -3.71
CA THR A 66 -19.87 26.86 -3.41
C THR A 66 -19.12 27.35 -4.65
N PRO A 67 -18.15 28.29 -4.49
CA PRO A 67 -17.19 28.63 -5.52
C PRO A 67 -16.38 27.41 -5.97
N ARG A 68 -15.78 27.45 -7.17
CA ARG A 68 -14.98 26.35 -7.73
C ARG A 68 -13.89 25.81 -6.78
N THR A 69 -13.35 26.66 -5.92
CA THR A 69 -12.28 26.33 -4.96
C THR A 69 -12.79 25.89 -3.59
N GLY A 70 -14.11 25.78 -3.40
CA GLY A 70 -14.72 25.55 -2.09
C GLY A 70 -14.73 26.79 -1.20
N LEU A 71 -15.12 26.61 0.05
CA LEU A 71 -15.13 27.63 1.09
C LEU A 71 -13.99 27.37 2.09
N LEU A 72 -13.20 28.41 2.39
CA LEU A 72 -12.09 28.29 3.36
C LEU A 72 -12.60 28.00 4.78
N GLU A 73 -13.81 28.46 5.10
CA GLU A 73 -14.47 28.25 6.40
C GLU A 73 -14.82 26.78 6.67
N GLU A 74 -14.91 25.95 5.62
CA GLU A 74 -15.23 24.51 5.73
C GLU A 74 -13.98 23.64 5.90
N ILE A 75 -12.78 24.22 5.80
CA ILE A 75 -11.55 23.47 6.01
C ILE A 75 -11.48 23.06 7.49
N PRO A 76 -11.33 21.76 7.80
CA PRO A 76 -11.25 21.29 9.18
C PRO A 76 -10.15 22.03 9.94
N THR A 77 -10.50 22.58 11.10
CA THR A 77 -9.52 23.21 12.01
C THR A 77 -8.69 22.11 12.66
N ILE A 78 -7.40 22.05 12.31
CA ILE A 78 -6.47 21.12 12.95
C ILE A 78 -6.13 21.71 14.32
N ALA A 79 -6.39 20.93 15.38
CA ALA A 79 -6.07 21.32 16.73
C ALA A 79 -4.56 21.60 16.84
N THR A 80 -4.20 22.83 17.20
CA THR A 80 -2.81 23.32 17.21
C THR A 80 -2.02 22.70 18.37
N ASP A 81 -2.70 22.14 19.36
CA ASP A 81 -2.14 21.56 20.57
C ASP A 81 -1.66 20.11 20.42
N VAL A 82 -2.12 19.36 19.40
CA VAL A 82 -1.73 17.96 19.19
C VAL A 82 -1.55 17.65 17.70
N PRO A 83 -0.32 17.35 17.23
CA PRO A 83 -0.13 16.91 15.85
C PRO A 83 -0.90 15.60 15.62
N PRO A 84 -1.51 15.41 14.43
CA PRO A 84 -2.22 14.18 14.11
C PRO A 84 -1.27 12.99 14.28
N LYS A 85 -1.72 11.97 15.04
CA LYS A 85 -0.92 10.78 15.31
C LYS A 85 -0.54 10.12 14.00
N LYS A 86 0.76 10.07 13.71
CA LYS A 86 1.29 9.37 12.53
C LYS A 86 0.87 7.91 12.59
N TYR A 87 0.39 7.37 11.46
CA TYR A 87 0.12 5.95 11.34
C TYR A 87 1.43 5.16 11.44
N ASP A 88 1.63 4.53 12.59
CA ASP A 88 2.81 3.72 12.91
C ASP A 88 2.40 2.55 13.83
N PRO A 89 1.77 1.50 13.28
CA PRO A 89 1.48 0.26 14.01
C PRO A 89 2.75 -0.35 14.61
N SER A 90 2.67 -0.81 15.85
CA SER A 90 3.80 -1.49 16.50
C SER A 90 3.98 -2.90 15.93
N VAL A 91 4.91 -3.06 14.99
CA VAL A 91 5.22 -4.34 14.35
C VAL A 91 6.49 -4.98 14.95
N PRO A 92 6.43 -6.25 15.39
CA PRO A 92 7.62 -6.97 15.83
C PRO A 92 8.74 -7.00 14.78
N HIS A 93 9.99 -6.81 15.21
CA HIS A 93 11.15 -6.72 14.31
C HIS A 93 11.29 -7.90 13.34
N ILE A 94 10.81 -9.10 13.71
CA ILE A 94 10.85 -10.28 12.83
C ILE A 94 10.07 -10.06 11.52
N PHE A 95 8.96 -9.32 11.55
CA PHE A 95 8.18 -9.03 10.34
C PHE A 95 8.85 -7.97 9.48
N ASN A 96 9.57 -7.01 10.07
CA ASN A 96 10.36 -6.04 9.31
C ASN A 96 11.47 -6.74 8.51
N ILE A 97 12.18 -7.66 9.15
CA ILE A 97 13.22 -8.49 8.50
C ILE A 97 12.58 -9.37 7.43
N TYR A 98 11.45 -10.00 7.73
CA TYR A 98 10.70 -10.81 6.78
C TYR A 98 10.34 -10.02 5.52
N VAL A 99 9.67 -8.87 5.66
CA VAL A 99 9.23 -8.05 4.53
C VAL A 99 10.43 -7.54 3.74
N LEU A 100 11.52 -7.13 4.41
CA LEU A 100 12.74 -6.71 3.73
C LEU A 100 13.34 -7.83 2.86
N VAL A 101 13.47 -9.05 3.41
CA VAL A 101 13.99 -10.21 2.67
C VAL A 101 13.07 -10.54 1.49
N HIS A 102 11.75 -10.60 1.71
CA HIS A 102 10.79 -10.92 0.65
C HIS A 102 10.69 -9.83 -0.41
N PHE A 103 10.89 -8.56 -0.05
CA PHE A 103 10.97 -7.46 -1.00
C PHE A 103 12.17 -7.62 -1.95
N VAL A 104 13.35 -7.93 -1.40
CA VAL A 104 14.54 -8.22 -2.22
C VAL A 104 14.30 -9.45 -3.11
N LEU A 105 13.63 -10.48 -2.59
CA LEU A 105 13.28 -11.66 -3.37
C LEU A 105 12.29 -11.38 -4.49
N VAL A 106 11.30 -10.52 -4.28
CA VAL A 106 10.39 -10.08 -5.34
C VAL A 106 11.18 -9.42 -6.46
N ILE A 107 12.15 -8.56 -6.14
CA ILE A 107 13.03 -7.95 -7.15
C ILE A 107 13.80 -9.03 -7.91
N ILE A 108 14.51 -9.92 -7.22
CA ILE A 108 15.30 -10.99 -7.85
C ILE A 108 14.43 -11.88 -8.73
N VAL A 109 13.29 -12.37 -8.21
CA VAL A 109 12.44 -13.31 -8.94
C VAL A 109 11.77 -12.64 -10.13
N THR A 110 11.30 -11.40 -10.01
CA THR A 110 10.71 -10.68 -11.14
C THR A 110 11.74 -10.35 -12.21
N SER A 111 12.98 -9.99 -11.84
CA SER A 111 14.08 -9.85 -12.79
C SER A 111 14.36 -11.16 -13.54
N LEU A 112 14.47 -12.29 -12.83
CA LEU A 112 14.67 -13.61 -13.43
C LEU A 112 13.50 -14.05 -14.33
N LEU A 113 12.27 -13.73 -13.94
CA LEU A 113 11.08 -14.00 -14.77
C LEU A 113 11.08 -13.17 -16.05
N MET A 114 11.59 -11.94 -16.03
CA MET A 114 11.70 -11.11 -17.23
C MET A 114 12.82 -11.58 -18.17
N GLU A 115 13.86 -12.20 -17.64
CA GLU A 115 14.91 -12.89 -18.43
C GLU A 115 14.42 -14.16 -19.14
N TYR A 116 13.24 -14.69 -18.81
CA TYR A 116 12.63 -15.86 -19.48
C TYR A 116 12.41 -15.65 -20.99
N GLN A 117 12.06 -14.43 -21.40
CA GLN A 117 11.84 -14.07 -22.82
C GLN A 117 12.50 -12.73 -23.15
N PRO A 118 13.85 -12.70 -23.25
CA PRO A 118 14.57 -11.47 -23.50
C PRO A 118 14.24 -10.97 -24.91
N GLY A 119 13.70 -9.76 -25.01
CA GLY A 119 13.36 -9.10 -26.28
C GLY A 119 11.91 -9.29 -26.76
N GLU A 120 11.10 -10.11 -26.10
CA GLU A 120 9.66 -10.28 -26.40
C GLU A 120 8.77 -9.89 -25.22
N LEU A 121 8.60 -8.58 -24.99
CA LEU A 121 7.67 -8.08 -23.97
C LEU A 121 6.22 -8.18 -24.46
N LYS A 122 5.62 -9.37 -24.32
CA LYS A 122 4.19 -9.57 -24.60
C LYS A 122 3.37 -8.87 -23.52
N PHE A 123 2.36 -8.11 -23.94
CA PHE A 123 1.47 -7.38 -23.03
C PHE A 123 0.93 -8.23 -21.86
N PRO A 124 0.47 -9.49 -22.06
CA PRO A 124 0.01 -10.34 -20.96
C PRO A 124 1.08 -10.63 -19.90
N MET A 125 2.34 -10.79 -20.31
CA MET A 125 3.46 -11.03 -19.39
C MET A 125 3.73 -9.79 -18.54
N VAL A 126 3.76 -8.61 -19.15
CA VAL A 126 3.93 -7.34 -18.44
C VAL A 126 2.81 -7.12 -17.43
N CYS A 127 1.55 -7.36 -17.82
CA CYS A 127 0.41 -7.29 -16.90
C CYS A 127 0.52 -8.29 -15.76
N ALA A 128 0.94 -9.54 -16.03
CA ALA A 128 1.09 -10.57 -15.01
C ALA A 128 2.19 -10.23 -14.00
N VAL A 129 3.38 -9.81 -14.48
CA VAL A 129 4.50 -9.41 -13.60
C VAL A 129 4.13 -8.16 -12.80
N SER A 130 3.52 -7.15 -13.43
CA SER A 130 3.07 -5.94 -12.74
C SER A 130 2.01 -6.26 -11.68
N GLY A 131 1.05 -7.13 -12.01
CA GLY A 131 0.04 -7.60 -11.07
C GLY A 131 0.65 -8.38 -9.89
N TYR A 132 1.67 -9.20 -10.14
CA TYR A 132 2.40 -9.91 -9.09
C TYR A 132 3.16 -8.94 -8.16
N ILE A 133 3.79 -7.90 -8.70
CA ILE A 133 4.43 -6.85 -7.90
C ILE A 133 3.39 -6.14 -7.03
N LEU A 134 2.28 -5.68 -7.62
CA LEU A 134 1.20 -5.00 -6.87
C LEU A 134 0.61 -5.89 -5.77
N TRP A 135 0.38 -7.17 -6.06
CA TRP A 135 -0.06 -8.13 -5.05
C TRP A 135 0.98 -8.28 -3.94
N SER A 136 2.27 -8.43 -4.28
CA SER A 136 3.34 -8.56 -3.28
C SER A 136 3.41 -7.34 -2.35
N LEU A 137 3.38 -6.13 -2.90
CA LEU A 137 3.39 -4.90 -2.11
C LEU A 137 2.12 -4.76 -1.25
N THR A 138 0.97 -5.19 -1.76
CA THR A 138 -0.29 -5.21 -0.99
C THR A 138 -0.23 -6.20 0.17
N ALA A 139 0.33 -7.39 -0.05
CA ALA A 139 0.50 -8.39 0.99
C ALA A 139 1.46 -7.90 2.09
N PHE A 140 2.57 -7.26 1.73
CA PHE A 140 3.48 -6.62 2.69
C PHE A 140 2.80 -5.49 3.48
N GLY A 141 2.01 -4.66 2.81
CA GLY A 141 1.21 -3.61 3.46
C GLY A 141 0.28 -4.21 4.52
N TRP A 142 -0.42 -5.30 4.21
CA TRP A 142 -1.28 -5.97 5.18
C TRP A 142 -0.53 -6.68 6.31
N VAL A 143 0.72 -7.13 6.07
CA VAL A 143 1.59 -7.64 7.13
C VAL A 143 1.93 -6.53 8.13
N PHE A 144 2.28 -5.33 7.65
CA PHE A 144 2.54 -4.18 8.51
C PHE A 144 1.29 -3.64 9.20
N ASP A 145 0.14 -3.69 8.53
CA ASP A 145 -1.16 -3.34 9.12
C ASP A 145 -1.68 -4.40 10.11
N GLN A 146 -0.96 -5.52 10.27
CA GLN A 146 -1.30 -6.65 11.13
C GLN A 146 -2.72 -7.20 10.87
N LYS A 147 -3.17 -7.22 9.61
CA LYS A 147 -4.49 -7.75 9.26
C LYS A 147 -4.48 -9.29 9.33
N PRO A 148 -5.53 -9.94 9.87
CA PRO A 148 -5.54 -11.40 10.04
C PRO A 148 -5.52 -12.17 8.71
N HIS A 149 -6.06 -11.58 7.64
CA HIS A 149 -6.04 -12.18 6.30
C HIS A 149 -4.68 -12.02 5.58
N ALA A 150 -3.76 -11.20 6.09
CA ALA A 150 -2.44 -10.97 5.49
C ALA A 150 -1.68 -12.29 5.28
N ILE A 151 -1.77 -13.20 6.25
CA ILE A 151 -1.08 -14.49 6.23
C ILE A 151 -1.59 -15.36 5.08
N GLY A 152 -2.91 -15.40 4.86
CA GLY A 152 -3.49 -16.14 3.75
C GLY A 152 -2.99 -15.63 2.39
N TYR A 153 -2.91 -14.31 2.23
CA TYR A 153 -2.39 -13.68 1.02
C TYR A 153 -0.88 -13.93 0.82
N GLU A 154 -0.08 -13.91 1.89
CA GLU A 154 1.35 -14.21 1.82
C GLU A 154 1.63 -15.68 1.49
N ILE A 155 0.88 -16.61 2.07
CA ILE A 155 0.98 -18.04 1.73
C ILE A 155 0.63 -18.25 0.26
N LEU A 156 -0.48 -17.66 -0.19
CA LEU A 156 -0.91 -17.78 -1.58
C LEU A 156 0.15 -17.19 -2.54
N ARG A 157 0.67 -15.99 -2.25
CA ARG A 157 1.76 -15.36 -3.02
C ARG A 157 3.02 -16.23 -3.07
N SER A 158 3.39 -16.83 -1.95
CA SER A 158 4.55 -17.73 -1.83
C SER A 158 4.37 -19.03 -2.63
N ILE A 159 3.15 -19.58 -2.67
CA ILE A 159 2.84 -20.74 -3.51
C ILE A 159 2.90 -20.35 -4.99
N THR A 160 2.31 -19.21 -5.37
CA THR A 160 2.30 -18.72 -6.75
C THR A 160 3.71 -18.58 -7.30
N VAL A 161 4.65 -17.99 -6.54
CA VAL A 161 6.03 -17.83 -7.01
C VAL A 161 6.75 -19.18 -7.12
N CYS A 162 6.55 -20.10 -6.18
CA CYS A 162 7.10 -21.45 -6.26
C CYS A 162 6.62 -22.19 -7.52
N VAL A 163 5.32 -22.09 -7.85
CA VAL A 163 4.74 -22.69 -9.06
C VAL A 163 5.31 -22.03 -10.33
N MET A 164 5.39 -20.70 -10.38
CA MET A 164 5.94 -19.97 -11.54
C MET A 164 7.40 -20.34 -11.82
N LEU A 165 8.21 -20.51 -10.77
CA LEU A 165 9.61 -20.95 -10.91
C LEU A 165 9.73 -22.40 -11.44
N GLN A 166 8.73 -23.26 -11.20
CA GLN A 166 8.73 -24.62 -11.75
C GLN A 166 8.33 -24.65 -13.23
N LEU A 167 7.32 -23.86 -13.61
CA LEU A 167 6.85 -23.79 -15.00
C LEU A 167 7.92 -23.22 -15.95
N THR A 168 8.76 -22.33 -15.43
CA THR A 168 9.83 -21.66 -16.20
C THR A 168 11.18 -22.38 -16.13
N LYS A 169 11.20 -23.61 -15.58
CA LYS A 169 12.44 -24.33 -15.26
C LYS A 169 13.37 -24.55 -16.46
N GLN A 170 12.83 -24.78 -17.66
CA GLN A 170 13.63 -25.12 -18.83
C GLN A 170 14.22 -23.90 -19.56
N GLU A 171 13.65 -22.72 -19.32
CA GLU A 171 13.88 -21.53 -20.14
C GLU A 171 14.67 -20.46 -19.37
N VAL A 172 14.53 -20.38 -18.03
CA VAL A 172 15.35 -19.49 -17.20
C VAL A 172 16.66 -20.21 -16.83
N PRO A 173 17.83 -19.73 -17.29
CA PRO A 173 19.12 -20.33 -16.99
C PRO A 173 19.53 -20.03 -15.53
N MET A 174 18.94 -20.76 -14.58
CA MET A 174 19.24 -20.63 -13.15
C MET A 174 19.89 -21.91 -12.61
N LEU A 175 20.89 -21.78 -11.74
CA LEU A 175 21.48 -22.91 -11.02
C LEU A 175 20.38 -23.70 -10.27
N PRO A 176 20.30 -25.05 -10.41
CA PRO A 176 19.27 -25.85 -9.73
C PRO A 176 19.24 -25.64 -8.22
N SER A 177 20.41 -25.47 -7.59
CA SER A 177 20.56 -25.19 -6.16
C SER A 177 19.90 -23.88 -5.73
N LEU A 178 20.03 -22.82 -6.54
CA LEU A 178 19.42 -21.52 -6.26
C LEU A 178 17.89 -21.61 -6.24
N ARG A 179 17.29 -22.35 -7.19
CA ARG A 179 15.82 -22.49 -7.26
C ARG A 179 15.25 -23.23 -6.07
N ILE A 180 15.89 -24.33 -5.70
CA ILE A 180 15.51 -25.11 -4.53
C ILE A 180 15.66 -24.25 -3.27
N GLY A 181 16.76 -23.49 -3.17
CA GLY A 181 16.96 -22.53 -2.08
C GLY A 181 15.84 -21.49 -1.97
N LEU A 182 15.43 -20.89 -3.09
CA LEU A 182 14.32 -19.93 -3.13
C LEU A 182 12.98 -20.55 -2.70
N GLN A 183 12.70 -21.78 -3.15
CA GLN A 183 11.47 -22.49 -2.78
C GLN A 183 11.44 -22.88 -1.31
N VAL A 184 12.56 -23.40 -0.80
CA VAL A 184 12.72 -23.72 0.62
C VAL A 184 12.56 -22.47 1.47
N LEU A 185 13.14 -21.34 1.06
CA LEU A 185 12.99 -20.07 1.77
C LEU A 185 11.53 -19.64 1.84
N HIS A 186 10.79 -19.69 0.72
CA HIS A 186 9.35 -19.37 0.72
C HIS A 186 8.52 -20.35 1.56
N ALA A 187 8.87 -21.64 1.58
CA ALA A 187 8.20 -22.63 2.42
C ALA A 187 8.43 -22.38 3.92
N ILE A 188 9.69 -22.14 4.32
CA ILE A 188 10.05 -21.79 5.71
C ILE A 188 9.36 -20.49 6.13
N SER A 189 9.32 -19.51 5.22
CA SER A 189 8.65 -18.23 5.41
C SER A 189 7.14 -18.39 5.65
N GLY A 190 6.46 -19.23 4.87
CA GLY A 190 5.05 -19.56 5.07
C GLY A 190 4.80 -20.27 6.41
N LEU A 191 5.67 -21.20 6.79
CA LEU A 191 5.58 -21.89 8.09
C LEU A 191 5.78 -20.93 9.26
N LEU A 192 6.76 -20.02 9.17
CA LEU A 192 7.01 -18.98 10.18
C LEU A 192 5.77 -18.10 10.36
N LEU A 193 5.20 -17.58 9.27
CA LEU A 193 3.98 -16.77 9.35
C LEU A 193 2.79 -17.55 9.92
N TYR A 194 2.64 -18.83 9.56
CA TYR A 194 1.58 -19.68 10.11
C TYR A 194 1.72 -19.86 11.63
N THR A 195 2.93 -20.13 12.13
CA THR A 195 3.16 -20.24 13.59
C THR A 195 2.90 -18.93 14.33
N LYS A 196 3.07 -17.80 13.65
CA LYS A 196 2.89 -16.44 14.18
C LYS A 196 1.47 -15.89 13.98
N GLN A 197 0.53 -16.68 13.44
CA GLN A 197 -0.82 -16.22 13.14
C GLN A 197 -1.59 -15.65 14.34
N HIS A 198 -1.31 -16.15 15.54
CA HIS A 198 -1.96 -15.68 16.75
C HIS A 198 -1.57 -14.23 17.10
N GLU A 199 -0.37 -13.78 16.74
CA GLU A 199 0.09 -12.41 16.99
C GLU A 199 -0.72 -11.38 16.18
N PHE A 200 -1.16 -11.73 14.97
CA PHE A 200 -2.04 -10.90 14.13
C PHE A 200 -3.46 -10.80 14.69
N SER A 201 -4.00 -11.91 15.20
CA SER A 201 -5.34 -11.93 15.79
C SER A 201 -5.42 -11.14 17.10
N VAL A 202 -4.37 -11.18 17.93
CA VAL A 202 -4.31 -10.45 19.21
C VAL A 202 -4.13 -8.94 18.98
N SER A 203 -3.32 -8.53 17.99
CA SER A 203 -3.14 -7.10 17.72
C SER A 203 -4.42 -6.44 17.18
N LYS A 204 -5.21 -7.15 16.35
CA LYS A 204 -6.52 -6.67 15.89
C LYS A 204 -7.44 -6.30 17.07
N ILE A 205 -7.53 -7.16 18.07
CA ILE A 205 -8.36 -6.95 19.27
C ILE A 205 -7.86 -5.76 20.10
N THR A 206 -6.55 -5.51 20.10
CA THR A 206 -5.95 -4.42 20.84
C THR A 206 -6.19 -3.08 20.14
N ASN A 207 -6.05 -3.03 18.82
CA ASN A 207 -6.31 -1.82 18.02
C ASN A 207 -7.80 -1.45 18.00
N GLU A 208 -8.72 -2.43 17.88
CA GLU A 208 -10.18 -2.17 17.96
C GLU A 208 -10.66 -1.68 19.34
N LYS A 209 -9.85 -1.80 20.40
CA LYS A 209 -10.16 -1.28 21.74
C LYS A 209 -9.59 0.10 22.03
N MET A 210 -8.69 0.60 21.16
CA MET A 210 -8.01 1.88 21.31
C MET A 210 -8.57 2.97 20.37
N ASP A 211 -9.33 2.57 19.35
CA ASP A 211 -10.14 3.44 18.49
C ASP A 211 -11.59 3.54 19.03
#